data_AF-A0A090MN65-F1
#
_entry.id   AF-A0A090MN65-F1
#
_cell.length_a   1.000
_cell.length_b   1.000
_cell.length_c   1.000
_cell.angle_alpha   90.00
_cell.angle_beta   90.00
_cell.angle_gamma   90.00
#
_symmetry.space_group_name_H-M   'P 1'
#
loop_
_entity.id
_entity.type
_entity.pdbx_description
1 polymer ?
#
loop_
_entity_poly.entity_id
_entity_poly.type
_entity_poly.pdbx_seq_one_letter_code
_entity_poly.pdbx_strand_id
1 'polypeptide(L)'
;MLGEQEVPTLARDTVFAVVMIVCNGLVGACILVGGLRYREQEFQITGVNVYLSVLTVFATITLVLPNYTLETPGPVYSHLQLGFVSVVTIILYGVFLYTQTIRHRDYFVGGQQEENGHAVASGGALVMSAVLLLVSLVAVVLLAKKFSLVVDAGAAAIGAPPAFAGVVVAMLVLLPESIAALSAARKNDLQKSINLALGSSLATIGLTIPAVAEAAYLLDKTLVLGLPSRDIALLAMTMLVSMMTFGTGRTNILFGLVHLVIFAIFLLLVFVP
;
A
#
# COMPACT_ATOMS: atom_id res chain seq x y z
N MET A 1 -15.69 7.68 -4.77
CA MET A 1 -15.97 9.00 -4.15
C MET A 1 -16.36 10.08 -5.17
N LEU A 2 -15.78 10.11 -6.37
CA LEU A 2 -16.11 11.09 -7.44
C LEU A 2 -17.02 10.53 -8.57
N GLY A 3 -17.72 9.42 -8.33
CA GLY A 3 -18.66 8.81 -9.30
C GLY A 3 -20.10 9.28 -9.10
N GLU A 4 -20.98 8.98 -10.06
CA GLU A 4 -22.43 9.28 -9.99
C GLU A 4 -23.14 8.55 -8.84
N GLN A 5 -22.56 7.44 -8.35
CA GLN A 5 -22.98 6.77 -7.12
C GLN A 5 -21.91 7.01 -6.03
N GLU A 6 -22.33 7.61 -4.92
CA GLU A 6 -21.45 7.82 -3.78
C GLU A 6 -21.25 6.51 -3.03
N VAL A 7 -20.00 6.05 -2.97
CA VAL A 7 -19.57 4.92 -2.14
C VAL A 7 -18.62 5.48 -1.07
N PRO A 8 -19.14 5.82 0.13
CA PRO A 8 -18.37 6.45 1.22
C PRO A 8 -17.21 5.59 1.73
N THR A 9 -17.28 4.27 1.55
CA THR A 9 -16.27 3.30 2.03
C THR A 9 -15.18 3.00 1.01
N LEU A 10 -15.31 3.43 -0.25
CA LEU A 10 -14.41 2.99 -1.32
C LEU A 10 -12.95 3.34 -1.04
N ALA A 11 -12.68 4.51 -0.46
CA ALA A 11 -11.34 4.93 -0.10
C ALA A 11 -10.73 4.00 0.98
N ARG A 12 -11.49 3.72 2.04
CA ARG A 12 -11.11 2.76 3.08
C ARG A 12 -10.83 1.39 2.48
N ASP A 13 -11.77 0.87 1.68
CA ASP A 13 -11.71 -0.49 1.14
C ASP A 13 -10.50 -0.64 0.18
N THR A 14 -10.20 0.41 -0.60
CA THR A 14 -9.03 0.46 -1.49
C THR A 14 -7.74 0.49 -0.69
N VAL A 15 -7.64 1.35 0.34
CA VAL A 15 -6.43 1.47 1.17
C VAL A 15 -6.18 0.19 1.96
N PHE A 16 -7.22 -0.41 2.53
CA PHE A 16 -7.13 -1.71 3.19
C PHE A 16 -6.70 -2.81 2.22
N ALA A 17 -7.28 -2.86 1.03
CA ALA A 17 -6.88 -3.80 -0.02
C ALA A 17 -5.40 -3.62 -0.41
N VAL A 18 -4.90 -2.39 -0.53
CA VAL A 18 -3.48 -2.12 -0.82
C VAL A 18 -2.58 -2.73 0.26
N VAL A 19 -2.89 -2.52 1.55
CA VAL A 19 -2.12 -3.12 2.64
C VAL A 19 -2.14 -4.65 2.56
N MET A 20 -3.31 -5.25 2.32
CA MET A 20 -3.43 -6.70 2.24
C MET A 20 -2.70 -7.27 1.01
N ILE A 21 -2.82 -6.63 -0.15
CA ILE A 21 -2.14 -7.02 -1.38
C ILE A 21 -0.63 -6.91 -1.20
N VAL A 22 -0.12 -5.82 -0.64
CA VAL A 22 1.32 -5.60 -0.52
C VAL A 22 1.93 -6.48 0.57
N CYS A 23 1.42 -6.40 1.80
CA CYS A 23 2.02 -7.06 2.96
C CYS A 23 1.86 -8.58 2.92
N ASN A 24 0.81 -9.09 2.27
CA ASN A 24 0.55 -10.53 2.23
C ASN A 24 0.74 -11.10 0.83
N GLY A 25 0.10 -10.52 -0.18
CA GLY A 25 0.17 -11.02 -1.56
C GLY A 25 1.58 -10.85 -2.15
N LEU A 26 2.04 -9.62 -2.27
CA LEU A 26 3.30 -9.27 -2.93
C LEU A 26 4.51 -9.72 -2.11
N VAL A 27 4.57 -9.35 -0.83
CA VAL A 27 5.65 -9.79 0.06
C VAL A 27 5.71 -11.32 0.14
N GLY A 28 4.57 -11.99 0.31
CA GLY A 28 4.50 -13.45 0.34
C GLY A 28 5.01 -14.08 -0.95
N ALA A 29 4.60 -13.54 -2.10
CA ALA A 29 5.07 -14.01 -3.41
C ALA A 29 6.58 -13.74 -3.63
N CYS A 30 7.10 -12.60 -3.18
CA CYS A 30 8.52 -12.27 -3.28
C CYS A 30 9.37 -13.23 -2.43
N ILE A 31 8.98 -13.47 -1.18
CA ILE A 31 9.67 -14.42 -0.28
C ILE A 31 9.56 -15.84 -0.83
N LEU A 32 8.39 -16.26 -1.31
CA LEU A 32 8.21 -17.60 -1.86
C LEU A 32 9.10 -17.83 -3.10
N VAL A 33 9.07 -16.91 -4.05
CA VAL A 33 9.85 -17.01 -5.30
C VAL A 33 11.35 -16.94 -5.01
N GLY A 34 11.77 -16.06 -4.10
CA GLY A 34 13.16 -15.95 -3.67
C GLY A 34 13.63 -17.19 -2.90
N GLY A 35 12.83 -17.69 -1.96
CA GLY A 35 13.10 -18.88 -1.16
C GLY A 35 13.14 -20.18 -1.98
N LEU A 36 12.28 -20.31 -3.02
CA LEU A 36 12.34 -21.46 -3.94
C LEU A 36 13.65 -21.53 -4.71
N ARG A 37 14.27 -20.38 -5.02
CA ARG A 37 15.51 -20.31 -5.80
C ARG A 37 16.77 -20.33 -4.94
N TYR A 38 16.78 -19.58 -3.82
CA TYR A 38 17.96 -19.31 -3.00
C TYR A 38 17.92 -19.98 -1.62
N ARG A 39 16.84 -20.69 -1.27
CA ARG A 39 16.52 -21.26 0.05
C ARG A 39 16.27 -20.19 1.12
N GLU A 40 17.23 -19.30 1.33
CA GLU A 40 17.15 -18.20 2.28
C GLU A 40 17.69 -16.91 1.64
N GLN A 41 17.11 -15.78 2.01
CA GLN A 41 17.55 -14.45 1.57
C GLN A 41 17.72 -13.52 2.76
N GLU A 42 18.81 -12.75 2.73
CA GLU A 42 19.17 -11.80 3.78
C GLU A 42 18.69 -10.38 3.42
N PHE A 43 18.35 -9.61 4.44
CA PHE A 43 17.93 -8.21 4.32
C PHE A 43 18.25 -7.45 5.63
N GLN A 44 18.19 -6.13 5.59
CA GLN A 44 18.44 -5.27 6.74
C GLN A 44 17.20 -5.16 7.62
N ILE A 45 17.24 -5.79 8.80
CA ILE A 45 16.14 -5.81 9.79
C ILE A 45 15.74 -4.37 10.16
N THR A 46 16.72 -3.49 10.39
CA THR A 46 16.48 -2.11 10.81
C THR A 46 15.62 -1.34 9.81
N GLY A 47 15.90 -1.47 8.50
CA GLY A 47 15.12 -0.80 7.46
C GLY A 47 13.68 -1.28 7.43
N VAL A 48 13.47 -2.60 7.48
CA VAL A 48 12.13 -3.20 7.44
C VAL A 48 11.31 -2.83 8.68
N ASN A 49 11.93 -2.81 9.87
CA ASN A 49 11.26 -2.40 11.10
C ASN A 49 10.78 -0.94 11.03
N VAL A 50 11.52 -0.04 10.38
CA VAL A 50 11.07 1.34 10.17
C VAL A 50 9.82 1.37 9.28
N TYR A 51 9.79 0.61 8.16
CA TYR A 51 8.59 0.53 7.34
C TYR A 51 7.38 0.01 8.12
N LEU A 52 7.54 -1.13 8.80
CA LEU A 52 6.44 -1.76 9.54
C LEU A 52 5.92 -0.88 10.69
N SER A 53 6.82 -0.15 11.36
CA SER A 53 6.43 0.76 12.45
C SER A 53 5.55 1.89 11.92
N VAL A 54 5.98 2.57 10.85
CA VAL A 54 5.20 3.66 10.24
C VAL A 54 3.89 3.12 9.66
N LEU A 55 3.93 1.94 9.02
CA LEU A 55 2.76 1.32 8.41
C LEU A 55 1.72 0.95 9.47
N THR A 56 2.16 0.40 10.61
CA THR A 56 1.28 0.06 11.74
C THR A 56 0.61 1.31 12.30
N VAL A 57 1.36 2.40 12.47
CA VAL A 57 0.80 3.69 12.93
C VAL A 57 -0.21 4.21 11.92
N PHE A 58 0.15 4.28 10.64
CA PHE A 58 -0.74 4.72 9.57
C PHE A 58 -2.02 3.90 9.48
N ALA A 59 -1.92 2.58 9.43
CA ALA A 59 -3.09 1.71 9.35
C ALA A 59 -3.98 1.87 10.59
N THR A 60 -3.40 2.01 11.78
CA THR A 60 -4.17 2.19 13.02
C THR A 60 -4.89 3.53 13.06
N ILE A 61 -4.17 4.64 12.84
CA ILE A 61 -4.77 5.97 12.92
C ILE A 61 -5.77 6.22 11.78
N THR A 62 -5.58 5.62 10.61
CA THR A 62 -6.48 5.88 9.48
C THR A 62 -7.64 4.89 9.42
N LEU A 63 -7.43 3.60 9.71
CA LEU A 63 -8.43 2.55 9.46
C LEU A 63 -9.07 1.96 10.72
N VAL A 64 -8.42 2.05 11.89
CA VAL A 64 -8.91 1.41 13.12
C VAL A 64 -9.50 2.42 14.08
N LEU A 65 -8.77 3.48 14.38
CA LEU A 65 -9.11 4.50 15.35
C LEU A 65 -10.44 5.27 15.08
N PRO A 66 -10.90 5.50 13.82
CA PRO A 66 -12.21 6.11 13.59
C PRO A 66 -13.40 5.34 14.20
N ASN A 67 -13.24 4.04 14.48
CA ASN A 67 -14.31 3.25 15.12
C ASN A 67 -14.43 3.48 16.63
N TYR A 68 -13.44 4.13 17.24
CA TYR A 68 -13.32 4.28 18.69
C TYR A 68 -13.39 5.75 19.14
N THR A 69 -13.62 6.68 18.22
CA THR A 69 -13.86 8.09 18.53
C THR A 69 -15.31 8.33 18.95
N LEU A 70 -15.52 9.20 19.93
CA LEU A 70 -16.86 9.49 20.49
C LEU A 70 -17.51 10.77 19.93
N GLU A 71 -16.73 11.65 19.28
CA GLU A 71 -17.18 12.96 18.80
C GLU A 71 -18.22 12.88 17.69
N THR A 72 -18.18 11.84 16.86
CA THR A 72 -19.13 11.66 15.76
C THR A 72 -19.61 10.21 15.75
N PRO A 73 -20.93 9.95 15.78
CA PRO A 73 -21.44 8.59 15.73
C PRO A 73 -21.05 7.88 14.43
N GLY A 74 -20.45 6.70 14.56
CA GLY A 74 -20.11 5.84 13.44
C GLY A 74 -18.60 5.79 13.13
N PRO A 75 -18.20 5.05 12.07
CA PRO A 75 -16.81 4.78 11.70
C PRO A 75 -16.14 5.97 10.95
N VAL A 76 -16.35 7.19 11.45
CA VAL A 76 -15.97 8.45 10.80
C VAL A 76 -15.24 9.37 11.77
N TYR A 77 -14.35 10.21 11.23
CA TYR A 77 -13.74 11.29 11.99
C TYR A 77 -14.56 12.58 11.90
N SER A 78 -14.57 13.35 12.99
CA SER A 78 -15.02 14.74 12.93
C SER A 78 -14.05 15.59 12.08
N HIS A 79 -14.49 16.76 11.60
CA HIS A 79 -13.63 17.62 10.75
C HIS A 79 -12.29 17.96 11.41
N LEU A 80 -12.29 18.27 12.71
CA LEU A 80 -11.07 18.56 13.46
C LEU A 80 -10.16 17.34 13.59
N GLN A 81 -10.73 16.16 13.86
CA GLN A 81 -9.98 14.90 13.95
C GLN A 81 -9.38 14.53 12.59
N LEU A 82 -10.15 14.64 11.52
CA LEU A 82 -9.71 14.31 10.16
C LEU A 82 -8.60 15.25 9.70
N GLY A 83 -8.72 16.56 9.97
CA GLY A 83 -7.67 17.54 9.69
C GLY A 83 -6.39 17.24 10.47
N PHE A 84 -6.49 16.95 11.76
CA PHE A 84 -5.34 16.57 12.59
C PHE A 84 -4.65 15.30 12.08
N VAL A 85 -5.42 14.24 11.81
CA VAL A 85 -4.89 12.97 11.28
C VAL A 85 -4.21 13.19 9.93
N SER A 86 -4.79 14.02 9.05
CA SER A 86 -4.20 14.34 7.75
C SER A 86 -2.84 15.03 7.89
N VAL A 87 -2.73 16.04 8.76
CA VAL A 87 -1.47 16.76 9.01
C VAL A 87 -0.41 15.84 9.61
N VAL A 88 -0.76 15.07 10.65
CA VAL A 88 0.17 14.15 11.31
C VAL A 88 0.66 13.06 10.35
N THR A 89 -0.23 12.56 9.48
CA THR A 89 0.11 11.57 8.46
C THR A 89 1.12 12.13 7.46
N ILE A 90 0.92 13.36 6.98
CA ILE A 90 1.86 14.05 6.08
C ILE A 90 3.22 14.26 6.77
N ILE A 91 3.22 14.74 8.02
CA ILE A 91 4.46 14.98 8.78
C ILE A 91 5.23 13.67 8.95
N LEU A 92 4.57 12.60 9.40
CA LEU A 92 5.19 11.31 9.63
C LEU A 92 5.73 10.71 8.32
N TYR A 93 5.00 10.84 7.21
CA TYR A 93 5.48 10.42 5.90
C TYR A 93 6.69 11.24 5.44
N GLY A 94 6.69 12.55 5.66
CA GLY A 94 7.82 13.44 5.36
C GLY A 94 9.08 13.08 6.15
N VAL A 95 8.95 12.81 7.46
CA VAL A 95 10.05 12.35 8.32
C VAL A 95 10.56 10.98 7.88
N PHE A 96 9.65 10.08 7.48
CA PHE A 96 10.01 8.78 6.91
C PHE A 96 10.84 8.96 5.63
N LEU A 97 10.39 9.78 4.67
CA LEU A 97 11.11 10.04 3.43
C LEU A 97 12.49 10.68 3.66
N TYR A 98 12.57 11.64 4.60
CA TYR A 98 13.84 12.25 5.00
C TYR A 98 14.82 11.21 5.56
N THR A 99 14.31 10.30 6.39
CA THR A 99 15.08 9.20 6.97
C THR A 99 15.58 8.23 5.90
N GLN A 100 14.70 7.86 4.98
CA GLN A 100 14.97 6.92 3.88
C GLN A 100 15.97 7.47 2.85
N THR A 101 15.87 8.76 2.52
CA THR A 101 16.61 9.36 1.40
C THR A 101 17.93 10.00 1.83
N ILE A 102 17.98 10.56 3.05
CA ILE A 102 19.10 11.38 3.51
C ILE A 102 19.75 10.79 4.75
N ARG A 103 19.03 10.74 5.87
CA ARG A 103 19.65 10.56 7.19
C ARG A 103 20.17 9.15 7.45
N HIS A 104 19.41 8.13 7.04
CA HIS A 104 19.70 6.72 7.33
C HIS A 104 19.50 5.85 6.08
N ARG A 105 19.91 6.35 4.92
CA ARG A 105 19.82 5.63 3.64
C ARG A 105 20.42 4.22 3.72
N ASP A 106 21.47 4.04 4.52
CA ASP A 106 22.16 2.76 4.71
C ASP A 106 21.26 1.66 5.31
N TYR A 107 20.18 2.03 6.01
CA TYR A 107 19.19 1.05 6.49
C TYR A 107 18.35 0.46 5.36
N PHE A 108 18.30 1.14 4.22
CA PHE A 108 17.43 0.80 3.10
C PHE A 108 18.20 0.26 1.90
N VAL A 109 19.53 0.40 1.85
CA VAL A 109 20.34 -0.12 0.73
C VAL A 109 20.93 -1.47 1.15
N GLY A 110 20.63 -2.53 0.40
CA GLY A 110 21.27 -3.84 0.59
C GLY A 110 22.73 -3.77 0.17
N GLY A 111 23.61 -4.52 0.86
CA GLY A 111 25.08 -4.46 0.73
C GLY A 111 25.70 -4.80 -0.64
N GLN A 112 24.89 -4.94 -1.70
CA GLN A 112 25.35 -5.07 -3.08
C GLN A 112 25.01 -3.77 -3.84
N GLN A 113 25.82 -2.73 -3.63
CA GLN A 113 25.98 -1.73 -4.66
C GLN A 113 26.74 -2.39 -5.81
N GLU A 114 26.02 -2.82 -6.84
CA GLU A 114 26.59 -2.65 -8.17
C GLU A 114 26.79 -1.14 -8.33
N GLU A 115 28.06 -0.74 -8.50
CA GLU A 115 28.45 0.57 -9.05
C GLU A 115 27.87 0.71 -10.46
N ASN A 116 26.55 0.79 -10.56
CA ASN A 116 25.88 1.26 -11.75
C ASN A 116 26.15 2.76 -11.77
N GLY A 117 27.27 3.13 -12.41
CA GLY A 117 27.63 4.51 -12.69
C GLY A 117 26.38 5.24 -13.15
N HIS A 118 25.89 6.16 -12.33
CA HIS A 118 24.69 6.92 -12.64
C HIS A 118 24.98 7.65 -13.94
N ALA A 119 24.45 7.15 -15.05
CA ALA A 119 24.48 7.85 -16.32
C ALA A 119 23.78 9.18 -16.07
N VAL A 120 24.55 10.26 -16.05
CA VAL A 120 24.03 11.61 -15.85
C VAL A 120 23.07 11.86 -17.00
N ALA A 121 21.77 11.85 -16.71
CA ALA A 121 20.75 12.06 -17.72
C ALA A 121 21.00 13.42 -18.37
N SER A 122 21.08 13.46 -19.70
CA SER A 122 21.20 14.73 -20.42
C SER A 122 20.00 15.62 -20.10
N GLY A 123 20.18 16.95 -20.08
CA GLY A 123 19.08 17.88 -19.80
C GLY A 123 17.86 17.66 -20.72
N GLY A 124 18.10 17.25 -21.98
CA GLY A 124 17.04 16.86 -22.91
C GLY A 124 16.29 15.60 -22.50
N ALA A 125 16.99 14.57 -22.00
CA ALA A 125 16.36 13.35 -21.48
C ALA A 125 15.53 13.62 -20.22
N LEU A 126 15.97 14.56 -19.36
CA LEU A 126 15.21 15.00 -18.19
C LEU A 126 13.88 15.66 -18.60
N VAL A 127 13.94 16.64 -19.52
CA VAL A 127 12.75 17.35 -20.00
C VAL A 127 11.79 16.38 -20.70
N MET A 128 12.30 15.50 -21.56
CA MET A 128 11.49 14.49 -22.24
C MET A 128 10.82 13.54 -21.24
N SER A 129 11.55 13.09 -20.22
CA SER A 129 11.00 12.22 -19.17
C SER A 129 9.91 12.93 -18.37
N ALA A 130 10.11 14.21 -18.03
CA ALA A 130 9.12 15.02 -17.32
C ALA A 130 7.84 15.21 -18.15
N VAL A 131 7.98 15.50 -19.45
CA VAL A 131 6.83 15.64 -20.37
C VAL A 131 6.09 14.31 -20.51
N LEU A 132 6.80 13.20 -20.74
CA LEU A 132 6.19 11.86 -20.84
C LEU A 132 5.50 11.44 -19.54
N LEU A 133 6.04 11.83 -18.39
CA LEU A 133 5.41 11.60 -17.08
C LEU A 133 4.09 12.36 -16.97
N LEU A 134 4.05 13.64 -17.33
CA LEU A 134 2.80 14.43 -17.31
C LEU A 134 1.76 13.88 -18.29
N VAL A 135 2.18 13.52 -19.51
CA VAL A 135 1.28 12.94 -20.52
C VAL A 135 0.71 11.60 -20.05
N SER A 136 1.55 10.72 -19.48
CA SER A 136 1.08 9.43 -18.96
C SER A 136 0.15 9.59 -17.76
N LEU A 137 0.43 10.53 -16.85
CA LEU A 137 -0.44 10.86 -15.73
C LEU A 137 -1.82 11.32 -16.21
N VAL A 138 -1.88 12.27 -17.15
CA VAL A 138 -3.15 12.74 -17.72
C VAL A 138 -3.91 11.60 -18.39
N ALA A 139 -3.22 10.76 -19.17
CA ALA A 139 -3.85 9.61 -19.83
C ALA A 139 -4.47 8.64 -18.82
N VAL A 140 -3.76 8.32 -17.73
CA VAL A 140 -4.26 7.43 -16.66
C VAL A 140 -5.48 8.04 -15.96
N VAL A 141 -5.44 9.33 -15.61
CA VAL A 141 -6.56 10.03 -14.97
C VAL A 141 -7.80 10.04 -15.85
N LEU A 142 -7.65 10.31 -17.15
CA LEU A 142 -8.77 10.26 -18.11
C LEU A 142 -9.34 8.85 -18.28
N LEU A 143 -8.49 7.81 -18.19
CA LEU A 143 -8.91 6.42 -18.31
C LEU A 143 -9.62 5.92 -17.04
N ALA A 144 -9.28 6.45 -15.87
CA ALA A 144 -9.83 6.01 -14.58
C ALA A 144 -11.37 6.05 -14.53
N LYS A 145 -12.01 7.08 -15.11
CA LYS A 145 -13.48 7.16 -15.17
C LYS A 145 -14.10 6.04 -16.00
N LYS A 146 -13.52 5.74 -17.18
CA LYS A 146 -13.99 4.64 -18.03
C LYS A 146 -13.73 3.28 -17.38
N PHE A 147 -12.61 3.15 -16.68
CA PHE A 147 -12.25 1.94 -15.97
C PHE A 147 -13.23 1.63 -14.83
N SER A 148 -13.63 2.63 -14.03
CA SER A 148 -14.63 2.44 -12.97
C SER A 148 -15.91 1.79 -13.52
N LEU A 149 -16.43 2.27 -14.65
CA LEU A 149 -17.64 1.72 -15.28
C LEU A 149 -17.47 0.25 -15.67
N VAL A 150 -16.28 -0.14 -16.15
CA VAL A 150 -15.97 -1.53 -16.51
C VAL A 150 -15.89 -2.41 -15.27
N VAL A 151 -15.28 -1.91 -14.19
CA VAL A 151 -15.19 -2.62 -12.91
C VAL A 151 -16.58 -2.80 -12.30
N ASP A 152 -17.43 -1.77 -12.32
CA ASP A 152 -18.79 -1.82 -11.77
C ASP A 152 -19.66 -2.81 -12.57
N ALA A 153 -19.60 -2.77 -13.91
CA ALA A 153 -20.31 -3.72 -14.77
C ALA A 153 -19.82 -5.16 -14.60
N GLY A 154 -18.50 -5.35 -14.48
CA GLY A 154 -17.89 -6.66 -14.22
C GLY A 154 -18.27 -7.21 -12.86
N ALA A 155 -18.27 -6.37 -11.82
CA ALA A 155 -18.70 -6.75 -10.47
C ALA A 155 -20.18 -7.16 -10.45
N ALA A 156 -21.04 -6.40 -11.12
CA ALA A 156 -22.47 -6.73 -11.24
C ALA A 156 -22.70 -8.06 -11.95
N ALA A 157 -21.93 -8.37 -13.01
CA ALA A 157 -22.06 -9.62 -13.76
C ALA A 157 -21.74 -10.88 -12.94
N ILE A 158 -20.82 -10.78 -11.98
CA ILE A 158 -20.43 -11.89 -11.10
C ILE A 158 -21.09 -11.82 -9.70
N GLY A 159 -21.96 -10.83 -9.46
CA GLY A 159 -22.58 -10.59 -8.16
C GLY A 159 -21.58 -10.23 -7.05
N ALA A 160 -20.43 -9.64 -7.40
CA ALA A 160 -19.39 -9.28 -6.44
C ALA A 160 -19.80 -8.08 -5.57
N PRO A 161 -19.42 -8.07 -4.29
CA PRO A 161 -19.73 -6.97 -3.38
C PRO A 161 -18.91 -5.71 -3.70
N PRO A 162 -19.32 -4.52 -3.21
CA PRO A 162 -18.64 -3.25 -3.49
C PRO A 162 -17.15 -3.23 -3.14
N ALA A 163 -16.74 -3.98 -2.10
CA ALA A 163 -15.34 -4.11 -1.69
C ALA A 163 -14.44 -4.71 -2.80
N PHE A 164 -15.00 -5.52 -3.71
CA PHE A 164 -14.28 -6.09 -4.85
C PHE A 164 -13.71 -5.02 -5.77
N ALA A 165 -14.44 -3.92 -6.00
CA ALA A 165 -13.96 -2.82 -6.83
C ALA A 165 -12.66 -2.21 -6.27
N GLY A 166 -12.59 -2.03 -4.95
CA GLY A 166 -11.38 -1.56 -4.27
C GLY A 166 -10.18 -2.49 -4.47
N VAL A 167 -10.41 -3.81 -4.40
CA VAL A 167 -9.37 -4.82 -4.65
C VAL A 167 -8.87 -4.80 -6.10
N VAL A 168 -9.77 -4.72 -7.08
CA VAL A 168 -9.40 -4.67 -8.50
C VAL A 168 -8.59 -3.40 -8.82
N VAL A 169 -9.05 -2.25 -8.32
CA VAL A 169 -8.34 -0.97 -8.48
C VAL A 169 -6.96 -1.05 -7.83
N ALA A 170 -6.87 -1.55 -6.60
CA ALA A 170 -5.60 -1.71 -5.90
C ALA A 170 -4.62 -2.63 -6.66
N MET A 171 -5.09 -3.79 -7.14
CA MET A 171 -4.24 -4.72 -7.92
C MET A 171 -3.72 -4.08 -9.21
N LEU A 172 -4.58 -3.34 -9.93
CA LEU A 172 -4.19 -2.67 -11.16
C LEU A 172 -3.12 -1.60 -10.92
N VAL A 173 -3.32 -0.75 -9.90
CA VAL A 173 -2.41 0.35 -9.56
C VAL A 173 -1.06 -0.19 -9.08
N LEU A 174 -1.06 -1.27 -8.29
CA LEU A 174 0.15 -1.88 -7.73
C LEU A 174 0.88 -2.82 -8.70
N LEU A 175 0.30 -3.13 -9.87
CA LEU A 175 0.84 -4.12 -10.79
C LEU A 175 2.29 -3.80 -11.25
N PRO A 176 2.63 -2.58 -11.70
CA PRO A 176 3.99 -2.27 -12.16
C PRO A 176 5.03 -2.46 -11.06
N GLU A 177 4.71 -2.02 -9.83
CA GLU A 177 5.58 -2.16 -8.66
C GLU A 177 5.71 -3.62 -8.22
N SER A 178 4.62 -4.38 -8.31
CA SER A 178 4.60 -5.81 -8.00
C SER A 178 5.55 -6.59 -8.91
N ILE A 179 5.55 -6.27 -10.22
CA ILE A 179 6.48 -6.86 -11.18
C ILE A 179 7.93 -6.49 -10.86
N ALA A 180 8.19 -5.22 -10.51
CA ALA A 180 9.52 -4.75 -10.16
C ALA A 180 10.06 -5.41 -8.88
N ALA A 181 9.23 -5.54 -7.84
CA ALA A 181 9.57 -6.20 -6.58
C ALA A 181 9.85 -7.70 -6.79
N LEU A 182 8.96 -8.42 -7.48
CA LEU A 182 9.16 -9.84 -7.82
C LEU A 182 10.44 -10.05 -8.64
N SER A 183 10.74 -9.16 -9.58
CA SER A 183 11.97 -9.20 -10.37
C SER A 183 13.21 -9.02 -9.50
N ALA A 184 13.18 -8.10 -8.53
CA ALA A 184 14.27 -7.90 -7.57
C ALA A 184 14.47 -9.13 -6.67
N ALA A 185 13.39 -9.68 -6.11
CA ALA A 185 13.44 -10.90 -5.29
C ALA A 185 14.02 -12.10 -6.07
N ARG A 186 13.64 -12.26 -7.35
CA ARG A 186 14.20 -13.28 -8.27
C ARG A 186 15.69 -13.12 -8.57
N LYS A 187 16.22 -11.91 -8.42
CA LYS A 187 17.64 -11.56 -8.62
C LYS A 187 18.45 -11.55 -7.33
N ASN A 188 17.90 -12.12 -6.25
CA ASN A 188 18.51 -12.15 -4.92
C ASN A 188 18.63 -10.78 -4.22
N ASP A 189 17.82 -9.80 -4.60
CA ASP A 189 17.77 -8.49 -3.95
C ASP A 189 16.44 -8.32 -3.21
N LEU A 190 16.31 -9.05 -2.09
CA LEU A 190 15.10 -9.03 -1.26
C LEU A 190 14.92 -7.67 -0.57
N GLN A 191 16.00 -6.97 -0.22
CA GLN A 191 15.91 -5.61 0.35
C GLN A 191 15.22 -4.65 -0.61
N LYS A 192 15.63 -4.60 -1.88
CA LYS A 192 14.97 -3.77 -2.89
C LYS A 192 13.51 -4.17 -3.11
N SER A 193 13.23 -5.47 -3.12
CA SER A 193 11.86 -5.98 -3.21
C SER A 193 10.98 -5.47 -2.06
N ILE A 194 11.46 -5.55 -0.82
CA ILE A 194 10.73 -5.10 0.37
C ILE A 194 10.56 -3.58 0.36
N ASN A 195 11.60 -2.83 -0.01
CA ASN A 195 11.51 -1.38 -0.13
C ASN A 195 10.46 -0.93 -1.14
N LEU A 196 10.43 -1.57 -2.32
CA LEU A 196 9.43 -1.29 -3.35
C LEU A 196 8.02 -1.61 -2.84
N ALA A 197 7.84 -2.79 -2.23
CA ALA A 197 6.55 -3.24 -1.73
C ALA A 197 6.05 -2.33 -0.58
N LEU A 198 6.74 -2.33 0.56
CA LEU A 198 6.29 -1.60 1.76
C LEU A 198 6.31 -0.08 1.56
N GLY A 199 7.25 0.44 0.77
CA GLY A 199 7.31 1.87 0.43
C GLY A 199 6.07 2.33 -0.33
N SER A 200 5.58 1.52 -1.28
CA SER A 200 4.33 1.80 -2.01
C SER A 200 3.11 1.86 -1.09
N SER A 201 2.98 0.91 -0.14
CA SER A 201 1.89 0.96 0.86
C SER A 201 1.94 2.20 1.74
N LEU A 202 3.14 2.58 2.21
CA LEU A 202 3.31 3.80 3.00
C LEU A 202 2.94 5.05 2.22
N ALA A 203 3.38 5.16 0.97
CA ALA A 203 3.04 6.28 0.10
C ALA A 203 1.54 6.34 -0.16
N THR A 204 0.92 5.17 -0.41
CA THR A 204 -0.52 5.07 -0.66
C THR A 204 -1.30 5.57 0.53
N ILE A 205 -1.07 5.08 1.75
CA ILE A 205 -1.82 5.58 2.92
C ILE A 205 -1.44 7.03 3.23
N GLY A 206 -0.13 7.31 3.25
CA GLY A 206 0.46 8.56 3.69
C GLY A 206 0.03 9.78 2.86
N LEU A 207 -0.26 9.58 1.57
CA LEU A 207 -0.69 10.64 0.66
C LEU A 207 -2.17 10.55 0.27
N THR A 208 -2.72 9.34 0.14
CA THR A 208 -4.12 9.18 -0.31
C THR A 208 -5.11 9.60 0.76
N ILE A 209 -4.89 9.24 2.04
CA ILE A 209 -5.84 9.59 3.10
C ILE A 209 -5.96 11.11 3.28
N PRO A 210 -4.86 11.89 3.38
CA PRO A 210 -4.95 13.34 3.41
C PRO A 210 -5.61 13.94 2.16
N ALA A 211 -5.27 13.46 0.96
CA ALA A 211 -5.84 13.97 -0.28
C ALA A 211 -7.36 13.69 -0.38
N VAL A 212 -7.78 12.49 0.02
CA VAL A 212 -9.19 12.11 0.02
C VAL A 212 -9.96 12.82 1.14
N ALA A 213 -9.33 13.06 2.29
CA ALA A 213 -9.91 13.85 3.37
C ALA A 213 -10.18 15.30 2.93
N GLU A 214 -9.21 15.93 2.25
CA GLU A 214 -9.37 17.27 1.69
C GLU A 214 -10.47 17.30 0.62
N ALA A 215 -10.48 16.33 -0.29
CA ALA A 215 -11.54 16.21 -1.30
C ALA A 215 -12.93 16.00 -0.68
N ALA A 216 -13.04 15.17 0.36
CA ALA A 216 -14.29 14.94 1.07
C ALA A 216 -14.81 16.21 1.77
N TYR A 217 -13.90 17.00 2.35
CA TYR A 217 -14.23 18.29 2.94
C TYR A 217 -14.71 19.30 1.90
N LEU A 218 -14.03 19.44 0.76
CA LEU A 218 -14.40 20.38 -0.29
C LEU A 218 -15.71 20.03 -1.02
N LEU A 219 -16.08 18.75 -1.01
CA LEU A 219 -17.26 18.23 -1.70
C LEU A 219 -18.42 17.95 -0.75
N ASP A 220 -18.31 18.31 0.54
CA ASP A 220 -19.28 18.03 1.60
C ASP A 220 -19.72 16.55 1.64
N LYS A 221 -18.78 15.62 1.39
CA LYS A 221 -19.05 14.17 1.37
C LYS A 221 -18.62 13.50 2.66
N THR A 222 -19.41 12.51 3.09
CA THR A 222 -19.03 11.66 4.23
C THR A 222 -17.92 10.68 3.81
N LEU A 223 -16.82 10.68 4.56
CA LEU A 223 -15.71 9.74 4.36
C LEU A 223 -15.71 8.70 5.49
N VAL A 224 -16.03 7.45 5.15
CA VAL A 224 -16.03 6.33 6.09
C VAL A 224 -14.67 5.64 6.04
N LEU A 225 -13.90 5.77 7.11
CA LEU A 225 -12.55 5.19 7.22
C LEU A 225 -12.47 3.98 8.15
N GLY A 226 -13.33 3.89 9.15
CA GLY A 226 -13.29 2.79 10.12
C GLY A 226 -13.58 1.44 9.48
N LEU A 227 -12.68 0.47 9.70
CA LEU A 227 -12.84 -0.91 9.25
C LEU A 227 -13.80 -1.69 10.16
N PRO A 228 -14.57 -2.65 9.62
CA PRO A 228 -15.34 -3.58 10.45
C PRO A 228 -14.40 -4.49 11.27
N SER A 229 -14.89 -5.03 12.39
CA SER A 229 -14.11 -5.84 13.34
C SER A 229 -13.35 -7.02 12.70
N ARG A 230 -13.95 -7.64 11.68
CA ARG A 230 -13.34 -8.71 10.88
C ARG A 230 -12.07 -8.23 10.17
N ASP A 231 -12.13 -7.08 9.52
CA ASP A 231 -11.02 -6.54 8.74
C ASP A 231 -9.93 -5.96 9.67
N ILE A 232 -10.32 -5.45 10.85
CA ILE A 232 -9.36 -5.12 11.92
C ILE A 232 -8.58 -6.36 12.36
N ALA A 233 -9.23 -7.51 12.52
CA ALA A 233 -8.55 -8.75 12.89
C ALA A 233 -7.55 -9.21 11.81
N LEU A 234 -7.93 -9.12 10.53
CA LEU A 234 -7.01 -9.41 9.41
C LEU A 234 -5.82 -8.44 9.35
N LEU A 235 -6.07 -7.15 9.57
CA LEU A 235 -5.03 -6.14 9.62
C LEU A 235 -4.06 -6.40 10.76
N ALA A 236 -4.57 -6.70 11.97
CA ALA A 236 -3.76 -7.02 13.13
C ALA A 236 -2.91 -8.29 12.91
N MET A 237 -3.52 -9.35 12.35
CA MET A 237 -2.80 -10.57 11.98
C MET A 237 -1.69 -10.28 10.97
N THR A 238 -1.97 -9.45 9.96
CA THR A 238 -1.00 -9.04 8.94
C THR A 238 0.18 -8.30 9.54
N MET A 239 -0.07 -7.33 10.44
CA MET A 239 1.01 -6.57 11.10
C MET A 239 1.85 -7.47 12.00
N LEU A 240 1.22 -8.33 12.80
CA LEU A 240 1.90 -9.25 13.70
C LEU A 240 2.78 -10.24 12.92
N VAL A 241 2.22 -10.89 11.90
CA VAL A 241 2.96 -11.84 11.07
C VAL A 241 4.08 -11.14 10.31
N SER A 242 3.86 -9.94 9.78
CA SER A 242 4.93 -9.17 9.13
C SER A 242 6.09 -8.89 10.09
N MET A 243 5.80 -8.46 11.33
CA MET A 243 6.83 -8.22 12.35
C MET A 243 7.62 -9.50 12.67
N MET A 244 6.94 -10.65 12.78
CA MET A 244 7.59 -11.95 13.01
C MET A 244 8.44 -12.41 11.82
N THR A 245 7.92 -12.27 10.59
CA THR A 245 8.61 -12.65 9.35
C THR A 245 9.91 -11.85 9.17
N PHE A 246 9.87 -10.55 9.46
CA PHE A 246 10.99 -9.66 9.19
C PHE A 246 11.94 -9.48 10.38
N GLY A 247 11.54 -9.89 11.59
CA GLY A 247 12.33 -9.70 12.81
C GLY A 247 13.63 -10.52 12.89
N THR A 248 13.77 -11.56 12.06
CA THR A 248 14.93 -12.48 12.09
C THR A 248 16.03 -12.11 11.09
N GLY A 249 15.78 -11.21 10.13
CA GLY A 249 16.72 -10.81 9.07
C GLY A 249 16.94 -11.85 7.96
N ARG A 250 16.30 -13.02 8.07
CA ARG A 250 16.35 -14.09 7.07
C ARG A 250 14.96 -14.63 6.84
N THR A 251 14.58 -14.79 5.57
CA THR A 251 13.30 -15.39 5.20
C THR A 251 13.48 -16.78 4.58
N ASN A 252 12.44 -17.61 4.69
CA ASN A 252 12.35 -18.92 4.06
C ASN A 252 10.95 -19.09 3.44
N ILE A 253 10.76 -20.19 2.72
CA ILE A 253 9.53 -20.51 1.98
C ILE A 253 8.28 -20.50 2.88
N LEU A 254 8.41 -20.94 4.15
CA LEU A 254 7.28 -21.01 5.07
C LEU A 254 6.71 -19.62 5.36
N PHE A 255 7.57 -18.62 5.59
CA PHE A 255 7.12 -17.24 5.77
C PHE A 255 6.36 -16.72 4.54
N GLY A 256 6.86 -17.01 3.34
CA GLY A 256 6.18 -16.65 2.10
C GLY A 256 4.79 -17.28 2.00
N LEU A 257 4.67 -18.57 2.32
CA LEU A 257 3.39 -19.28 2.32
C LEU A 257 2.41 -18.73 3.37
N VAL A 258 2.87 -18.43 4.59
CA VAL A 258 2.03 -17.87 5.65
C VAL A 258 1.38 -16.55 5.19
N HIS A 259 2.16 -15.65 4.60
CA HIS A 259 1.62 -14.42 4.03
C HIS A 259 0.61 -14.69 2.89
N LEU A 260 0.90 -15.61 1.97
CA LEU A 260 -0.03 -15.97 0.89
C LEU A 260 -1.33 -16.59 1.41
N VAL A 261 -1.31 -17.35 2.50
CA VAL A 261 -2.51 -17.89 3.14
C VAL A 261 -3.38 -16.76 3.71
N ILE A 262 -2.78 -15.77 4.39
CA ILE A 262 -3.52 -14.59 4.88
C ILE A 262 -4.15 -13.83 3.70
N PHE A 263 -3.41 -13.69 2.59
CA PHE A 263 -3.93 -13.06 1.38
C PHE A 263 -5.09 -13.84 0.76
N ALA A 264 -5.00 -15.17 0.70
CA ALA A 264 -6.08 -16.02 0.21
C ALA A 264 -7.34 -15.93 1.08
N ILE A 265 -7.18 -15.89 2.41
CA ILE A 265 -8.29 -15.67 3.35
C ILE A 265 -8.91 -14.28 3.13
N PHE A 266 -8.10 -13.25 2.95
CA PHE A 266 -8.60 -11.91 2.61
C PHE A 266 -9.44 -11.93 1.34
N LEU A 267 -8.94 -12.53 0.25
CA LEU A 267 -9.70 -12.63 -1.00
C LEU A 267 -11.02 -13.39 -0.79
N LEU A 268 -10.99 -14.52 -0.07
CA LEU A 268 -12.20 -15.28 0.26
C LEU A 268 -13.22 -14.41 1.00
N LEU A 269 -12.81 -13.64 2.01
CA LEU A 269 -13.68 -12.77 2.80
C LEU A 269 -14.17 -11.53 2.03
N VAL A 270 -13.53 -11.17 0.93
CA VAL A 270 -14.07 -10.15 0.01
C VAL A 270 -15.24 -10.72 -0.78
N PHE A 271 -15.17 -11.96 -1.26
CA PHE A 271 -16.27 -12.57 -2.06
C PHE A 271 -17.36 -13.20 -1.20
N VAL A 272 -17.00 -13.78 -0.06
CA VAL A 272 -17.87 -14.50 0.88
C VAL A 272 -17.68 -13.87 2.26
N PRO A 273 -18.37 -12.75 2.54
CA PRO A 273 -18.08 -11.94 3.71
C PRO A 273 -18.46 -12.56 5.06
#